data_AF-A0A6V7L5F7-F1
#
_entry.id   AF-A0A6V7L5F7-F1
#
_cell.length_a   1.000
_cell.length_b   1.000
_cell.length_c   1.000
_cell.angle_alpha   90.00
_cell.angle_beta   90.00
_cell.angle_gamma   90.00
#
_symmetry.space_group_name_H-M   'P 1'
#
loop_
_entity.id
_entity.type
_entity.pdbx_description
1 polymer ?
#
loop_
_entity_poly.entity_id
_entity_poly.type
_entity_poly.pdbx_seq_one_letter_code
_entity_poly.pdbx_strand_id
1 'polypeptide(L)' 'NTRLVHDIASGTLIASNTLTLRILNLGHSGEYTCYARNGAGEGHSLPLEIHMK' A
#
# COMPACT_ATOMS: atom_id res chain seq x y z
N ASN A 1 -10.91 -4.67 -0.34
CA ASN A 1 -9.81 -4.66 0.65
C ASN A 1 -8.85 -5.81 0.41
N THR A 2 -7.87 -5.61 -0.47
CA THR A 2 -6.80 -6.58 -0.71
C THR A 2 -5.53 -6.05 -0.06
N ARG A 3 -4.88 -6.85 0.78
CA ARG A 3 -3.59 -6.47 1.38
C ARG A 3 -2.49 -6.58 0.33
N LEU A 4 -1.75 -5.49 0.14
CA LEU A 4 -0.58 -5.47 -0.73
C LEU A 4 0.55 -6.32 -0.12
N VAL A 5 1.27 -7.03 -0.99
CA VAL A 5 2.37 -7.92 -0.61
C VAL A 5 3.67 -7.34 -1.13
N HIS A 6 4.75 -7.50 -0.36
CA HIS A 6 6.09 -7.16 -0.81
C HIS A 6 6.45 -8.07 -1.99
N ASP A 7 6.57 -7.50 -3.19
CA ASP A 7 6.93 -8.21 -4.41
C ASP A 7 7.84 -7.33 -5.27
N ILE A 8 9.13 -7.68 -5.28
CA ILE A 8 10.18 -6.95 -5.99
C ILE A 8 9.97 -7.08 -7.51
N ALA A 9 9.44 -8.20 -7.99
CA ALA A 9 9.28 -8.46 -9.41
C ALA A 9 8.22 -7.55 -10.05
N SER A 10 7.11 -7.30 -9.37
CA SER A 10 6.10 -6.31 -9.79
C SER A 10 6.42 -4.87 -9.38
N GLY A 11 7.51 -4.65 -8.64
CA GLY A 11 7.92 -3.32 -8.20
C GLY A 11 7.15 -2.79 -6.98
N THR A 12 6.52 -3.67 -6.19
CA THR A 12 5.88 -3.35 -4.91
C THR A 12 6.84 -3.60 -3.77
N LEU A 13 7.32 -2.54 -3.13
CA LEU A 13 8.27 -2.60 -2.03
C LEU A 13 7.59 -2.15 -0.75
N ILE A 14 7.58 -3.02 0.27
CA ILE A 14 7.07 -2.72 1.61
C ILE A 14 8.21 -2.90 2.61
N ALA A 15 8.65 -1.81 3.25
CA ALA A 15 9.68 -1.82 4.29
C ALA A 15 9.51 -0.59 5.19
N SER A 16 9.88 -0.70 6.48
CA SER A 16 9.86 0.43 7.42
C SER A 16 8.55 1.23 7.41
N ASN A 17 7.42 0.54 7.45
CA ASN A 17 6.06 1.11 7.39
C ASN A 17 5.78 1.98 6.14
N THR A 18 6.54 1.79 5.08
CA THR A 18 6.42 2.53 3.82
C THR A 18 6.07 1.57 2.69
N LEU A 19 5.11 1.98 1.86
CA LEU A 19 4.82 1.36 0.57
C LEU A 19 5.50 2.20 -0.53
N THR A 20 6.28 1.56 -1.39
CA THR A 20 6.89 2.16 -2.57
C THR A 20 6.50 1.37 -3.81
N LEU A 21 5.98 2.05 -4.82
CA LEU A 21 5.65 1.49 -6.13
C LEU A 21 6.67 2.00 -7.15
N ARG A 22 7.49 1.12 -7.73
CA ARG A 22 8.57 1.51 -8.67
C ARG A 22 8.24 1.26 -10.14
N ILE A 23 7.56 0.15 -10.46
CA ILE A 23 7.20 -0.21 -11.84
C ILE A 23 5.75 0.20 -12.08
N LEU A 24 5.54 1.50 -12.20
CA LEU A 24 4.22 2.11 -12.23
C LEU A 24 3.43 1.73 -13.50
N ASN A 25 2.17 1.32 -13.32
CA ASN A 25 1.21 1.06 -14.39
C ASN A 25 -0.20 1.53 -13.96
N LEU A 26 -1.16 1.54 -14.89
CA LEU A 26 -2.52 2.03 -14.64
C LEU A 26 -3.25 1.25 -13.54
N GLY A 27 -2.89 -0.02 -13.33
CA GLY A 27 -3.45 -0.88 -12.28
C GLY A 27 -3.09 -0.47 -10.86
N HIS A 28 -2.17 0.49 -10.67
CA HIS A 28 -1.88 1.08 -9.36
C HIS A 28 -2.85 2.20 -8.97
N SER A 29 -3.79 2.58 -9.83
CA SER A 29 -4.80 3.58 -9.48
C SER A 29 -5.80 3.03 -8.45
N GLY A 30 -6.27 3.89 -7.56
CA GLY A 30 -7.32 3.60 -6.60
C GLY A 30 -6.99 4.06 -5.18
N GLU A 31 -7.80 3.57 -4.24
CA GLU A 31 -7.75 3.97 -2.84
C GLU A 31 -6.78 3.09 -2.03
N TYR A 32 -5.90 3.74 -1.27
CA TYR A 32 -4.93 3.08 -0.40
C TYR A 32 -5.19 3.47 1.06
N THR A 33 -5.02 2.51 1.96
CA THR A 33 -5.09 2.73 3.41
C THR A 33 -3.98 1.95 4.09
N CYS A 34 -3.31 2.57 5.06
CA CYS A 34 -2.34 1.89 5.91
C CYS A 34 -3.06 1.12 7.02
N TYR A 35 -2.63 -0.12 7.29
CA TYR A 35 -3.13 -0.94 8.38
C TYR A 35 -2.01 -1.26 9.37
N ALA A 36 -2.27 -1.10 10.66
CA ALA A 36 -1.35 -1.48 11.73
C ALA A 36 -2.09 -2.24 12.84
N ARG A 37 -1.42 -3.23 13.43
CA ARG A 37 -1.93 -3.99 14.57
C ARG A 37 -0.83 -4.25 15.60
N ASN A 38 -1.16 -4.05 16.87
CA ASN A 38 -0.28 -4.33 18.01
C ASN A 38 -1.11 -4.85 19.20
N GLY A 39 -0.50 -4.92 20.40
CA GLY A 39 -1.18 -5.39 21.61
C GLY A 39 -2.33 -4.50 22.10
N ALA A 40 -2.41 -3.24 21.63
CA ALA A 40 -3.51 -2.33 21.96
C ALA A 40 -4.72 -2.47 21.00
N GLY A 41 -4.53 -3.10 19.84
CA GLY A 41 -5.60 -3.29 18.85
C GLY A 41 -5.11 -3.09 17.42
N GLU A 42 -6.06 -2.79 16.53
CA GLU A 42 -5.80 -2.49 15.12
C GLU A 42 -6.32 -1.12 14.73
N GLY A 43 -5.72 -0.53 13.71
CA GLY A 43 -6.08 0.80 13.22
C GLY A 43 -5.80 0.95 11.72
N HIS A 44 -6.56 1.86 11.12
CA HIS A 44 -6.47 2.23 9.72
C HIS A 44 -6.22 3.73 9.59
N SER A 45 -5.42 4.13 8.61
CA SER A 45 -5.32 5.55 8.23
C SER A 45 -6.60 6.01 7.54
N LEU A 46 -6.70 7.32 7.31
CA LEU A 46 -7.63 7.83 6.29
C LEU A 46 -7.21 7.32 4.90
N PRO A 47 -8.18 7.19 3.97
CA PRO A 47 -7.91 6.75 2.60
C PRO A 47 -7.10 7.79 1.82
N LEU A 48 -6.22 7.31 0.96
CA LEU A 48 -5.46 8.08 -0.02
C LEU A 48 -5.82 7.61 -1.42
N GLU A 49 -6.40 8.49 -2.23
CA GLU A 49 -6.66 8.20 -3.64
C GLU A 49 -5.40 8.46 -4.48
N ILE A 50 -4.95 7.44 -5.21
CA ILE A 50 -3.84 7.54 -6.17
C ILE A 50 -4.40 7.45 -7.58
N HIS A 51 -4.06 8.43 -8.40
CA HIS A 51 -4.41 8.45 -9.82
C HIS A 51 -3.15 8.40 -10.69
N MET A 52 -2.99 7.31 -11.45
CA MET A 52 -1.90 7.12 -12.39
C MET A 52 -2.23 7.78 -13.73
N LYS A 53 -1.23 8.42 -14.35
CA LYS A 53 -1.35 9.05 -15.68
C LYS A 53 -0.45 8.36 -16.68
#